data_AF-V5RJT5-F1
#
_entry.id   AF-V5RJT5-F1
#
_cell.length_a   1.000
_cell.length_b   1.000
_cell.length_c   1.000
_cell.angle_alpha   90.00
_cell.angle_beta   90.00
_cell.angle_gamma   90.00
#
_symmetry.space_group_name_H-M   'P 1'
#
loop_
_entity.id
_entity.type
_entity.pdbx_description
1 polymer ?
#
loop_
_entity_poly.entity_id
_entity_poly.type
_entity_poly.pdbx_seq_one_letter_code
_entity_poly.pdbx_strand_id
1 'polypeptide(L)'
;MYVRKIIVNNFIMPGKQTFVFDDDQKLIDGEFYNVEDLKLINEMFNGKWLESTLSFEKYYPKFLKKIPDMDLQLDALIEFTDEELMKLNVIMKSSYLKLIKSKLWFYSIKCTYPYIFPIVSLKPAEFADDKTIGIGNHYDKFTKYNSSKKDLLTVTGMNAVGLLREKYFEYSKMPIEKTDILLHKQYLEVLKSTFRNDEQFIKKLGQIVFNMDDGDVLNYGDQAEFFFQNKAFEEFIDSIPLMRNEPKIREDFCEMLYECYFRDIQWIYTIKSSNDALEIKQLVFDSYCENAIYTKEFMNLFNFKLHDDSDKEALLFKKLVINDDDLLDQDKEPFNIFDKKNKKFVYQEIVVDEPKEVKKNQNAIKQEKIRIKKEKENRKKQRKKIKQENKIREKKKKLDIKRNIQNKKKDLKRQLKRLSKKR
;
A
#
# COMPACT_ATOMS: atom_id res chain seq x y z
N MET A 1 23.86 -6.69 15.12
CA MET A 1 23.66 -5.63 14.12
C MET A 1 23.02 -4.48 14.84
N TYR A 2 23.60 -3.30 14.69
CA TYR A 2 23.10 -2.08 15.31
C TYR A 2 22.57 -1.14 14.24
N VAL A 3 21.39 -0.56 14.48
CA VAL A 3 20.88 0.55 13.69
C VAL A 3 21.29 1.83 14.39
N ARG A 4 21.96 2.73 13.67
CA ARG A 4 22.37 4.04 14.18
C ARG A 4 21.30 5.10 13.90
N LYS A 5 20.77 5.09 12.68
CA LYS A 5 19.82 6.08 12.21
C LYS A 5 18.95 5.50 11.11
N ILE A 6 17.67 5.88 11.11
CA ILE A 6 16.73 5.62 10.04
C ILE A 6 16.28 6.95 9.45
N ILE A 7 16.21 7.02 8.13
CA ILE A 7 15.62 8.12 7.38
C ILE A 7 14.54 7.54 6.49
N VAL A 8 13.38 8.18 6.51
CA VAL A 8 12.20 7.72 5.81
C VAL A 8 11.64 8.87 4.97
N ASN A 9 11.46 8.65 3.68
CA ASN A 9 10.85 9.61 2.77
C ASN A 9 9.53 9.05 2.23
N ASN A 10 8.46 9.84 2.29
CA ASN A 10 7.15 9.53 1.69
C ASN A 10 6.59 8.14 2.04
N PHE A 11 6.73 7.71 3.30
CA PHE A 11 6.20 6.44 3.81
C PHE A 11 5.03 6.73 4.74
N ILE A 12 3.84 6.24 4.39
CA ILE A 12 2.53 6.48 5.04
C ILE A 12 2.10 7.95 4.97
N MET A 13 2.97 8.86 5.42
CA MET A 13 2.85 10.30 5.36
C MET A 13 3.90 10.90 4.40
N PRO A 14 3.57 12.00 3.70
CA PRO A 14 4.52 12.69 2.83
C PRO A 14 5.64 13.38 3.64
N GLY A 15 6.78 13.60 2.98
CA GLY A 15 7.93 14.29 3.57
C GLY A 15 8.95 13.34 4.20
N LYS A 16 9.87 13.93 4.96
CA LYS A 16 11.03 13.23 5.53
C LYS A 16 10.86 13.04 7.03
N GLN A 17 11.00 11.80 7.49
CA GLN A 17 11.06 11.43 8.89
C GLN A 17 12.46 10.91 9.24
N THR A 18 12.92 11.15 10.45
CA THR A 18 14.22 10.70 10.95
C THR A 18 14.09 10.10 12.33
N PHE A 19 14.77 8.98 12.56
CA PHE A 19 14.80 8.27 13.84
C PHE A 19 16.26 7.97 14.18
N VAL A 20 16.70 8.30 15.39
CA VAL A 20 18.09 8.13 15.84
C VAL A 20 18.10 7.23 17.07
N PHE A 21 19.01 6.26 17.06
CA PHE A 21 19.10 5.22 18.07
C PHE A 21 20.44 5.26 18.81
N ASP A 22 20.43 4.82 20.07
CA ASP A 22 21.64 4.56 20.83
C ASP A 22 22.19 3.15 20.60
N ASP A 23 23.28 2.83 21.30
CA ASP A 23 23.93 1.52 21.26
C ASP A 23 23.03 0.39 21.79
N ASP A 24 22.06 0.71 22.67
CA ASP A 24 21.07 -0.22 23.21
C ASP A 24 19.84 -0.39 22.29
N GLN A 25 19.88 0.21 21.09
CA GLN A 25 18.80 0.19 20.09
C GLN A 25 17.50 0.87 20.54
N LYS A 26 17.61 1.85 21.45
CA LYS A 26 16.51 2.70 21.90
C LYS A 26 16.45 3.98 21.09
N LEU A 27 15.23 4.41 20.77
CA LEU A 27 14.99 5.70 20.12
C LEU A 27 15.34 6.84 21.08
N ILE A 28 16.31 7.67 20.72
CA ILE A 28 16.81 8.78 21.56
C ILE A 28 16.53 10.17 20.97
N ASP A 29 16.34 10.25 19.65
CA ASP A 29 16.11 11.50 18.94
C ASP A 29 15.41 11.25 17.59
N GLY A 30 14.83 12.29 16.98
CA GLY A 30 14.20 12.18 15.67
C GLY A 30 13.14 13.23 15.36
N GLU A 31 12.77 13.32 14.09
CA GLU A 31 11.66 14.13 13.59
C GLU A 31 10.69 13.20 12.86
N PHE A 32 9.51 12.98 13.41
CA PHE A 32 8.54 12.04 12.83
C PHE A 32 7.11 12.45 13.17
N TYR A 33 6.15 11.87 12.46
CA TYR A 33 4.73 12.14 12.69
C TYR A 33 4.13 11.24 13.78
N ASN A 34 4.52 9.96 13.79
CA ASN A 34 4.01 8.96 14.72
C ASN A 34 5.08 7.91 15.02
N VAL A 35 5.31 7.63 16.30
CA VAL A 35 6.22 6.55 16.73
C VAL A 35 5.72 5.17 16.29
N GLU A 36 4.41 4.97 16.13
CA GLU A 36 3.86 3.69 15.68
C GLU A 36 4.33 3.30 14.26
N ASP A 37 4.74 4.27 13.42
CA ASP A 37 5.33 4.00 12.11
C ASP A 37 6.62 3.19 12.25
N LEU A 38 7.33 3.30 13.38
CA LEU A 38 8.55 2.56 13.65
C LEU A 38 8.30 1.04 13.71
N LYS A 39 7.13 0.61 14.17
CA LYS A 39 6.76 -0.83 14.17
C LYS A 39 6.66 -1.34 12.73
N LEU A 40 6.00 -0.58 11.86
CA LEU A 40 5.89 -0.92 10.45
C LEU A 40 7.26 -0.90 9.76
N ILE A 41 8.08 0.12 10.01
CA ILE A 41 9.46 0.21 9.48
C ILE A 41 10.28 -1.02 9.93
N ASN A 42 10.17 -1.41 11.21
CA ASN A 42 10.87 -2.58 11.74
C ASN A 42 10.43 -3.87 11.04
N GLU A 43 9.12 -4.07 10.83
CA GLU A 43 8.62 -5.21 10.06
C GLU A 43 9.13 -5.20 8.62
N MET A 44 9.22 -4.03 7.99
CA MET A 44 9.77 -3.89 6.64
C MET A 44 11.23 -4.32 6.61
N PHE A 45 12.09 -3.78 7.46
CA PHE A 45 13.50 -4.18 7.51
C PHE A 45 13.70 -5.67 7.83
N ASN A 46 12.78 -6.28 8.57
CA ASN A 46 12.74 -7.73 8.83
C ASN A 46 12.07 -8.57 7.72
N GLY A 47 11.93 -8.04 6.51
CA GLY A 47 11.58 -8.83 5.32
C GLY A 47 10.11 -8.80 4.91
N LYS A 48 9.23 -8.06 5.60
CA LYS A 48 7.81 -7.92 5.21
C LYS A 48 7.61 -7.31 3.81
N TRP A 49 8.64 -6.64 3.29
CA TRP A 49 8.66 -6.18 1.90
C TRP A 49 8.59 -7.32 0.88
N LEU A 50 9.05 -8.54 1.21
CA LEU A 50 8.98 -9.71 0.33
C LEU A 50 7.53 -10.09 0.00
N GLU A 51 6.68 -10.09 1.02
CA GLU A 51 5.23 -10.33 0.90
C GLU A 51 4.51 -9.20 0.16
N SER A 52 5.11 -8.01 0.13
CA SER A 52 4.54 -6.80 -0.46
C SER A 52 5.19 -6.41 -1.79
N THR A 53 5.97 -7.31 -2.41
CA THR A 53 6.72 -7.06 -3.67
C THR A 53 5.84 -6.69 -4.87
N LEU A 54 4.55 -7.01 -4.81
CA LEU A 54 3.58 -6.73 -5.88
C LEU A 54 2.63 -5.57 -5.55
N SER A 55 2.58 -5.12 -4.29
CA SER A 55 1.70 -4.05 -3.83
C SER A 55 2.31 -3.29 -2.65
N PHE A 56 3.39 -2.56 -2.93
CA PHE A 56 3.99 -1.63 -1.96
C PHE A 56 3.15 -0.35 -1.77
N GLU A 57 2.12 -0.17 -2.59
CA GLU A 57 1.25 1.02 -2.62
C GLU A 57 0.55 1.30 -1.28
N LYS A 58 0.28 0.28 -0.47
CA LYS A 58 -0.29 0.48 0.88
C LYS A 58 0.58 1.35 1.79
N TYR A 59 1.88 1.46 1.49
CA TYR A 59 2.84 2.30 2.21
C TYR A 59 3.05 3.67 1.56
N TYR A 60 2.48 3.90 0.37
CA TYR A 60 2.51 5.20 -0.29
C TYR A 60 1.43 6.13 0.29
N PRO A 61 1.73 7.43 0.45
CA PRO A 61 0.70 8.41 0.79
C PRO A 61 -0.33 8.47 -0.36
N LYS A 62 -1.62 8.28 -0.04
CA LYS A 62 -2.74 8.19 -1.00
C LYS A 62 -3.09 9.49 -1.76
N PHE A 63 -2.14 10.41 -1.95
CA PHE A 63 -2.36 11.69 -2.60
C PHE A 63 -1.49 11.82 -3.86
N LEU A 64 -1.89 11.09 -4.90
CA LEU A 64 -1.33 10.98 -6.25
C LEU A 64 -1.08 12.29 -7.04
N LYS A 65 -1.10 13.50 -6.45
CA LYS A 65 -1.17 14.75 -7.24
C LYS A 65 -0.35 15.97 -6.81
N LYS A 66 0.56 15.95 -5.82
CA LYS A 66 1.11 17.24 -5.33
C LYS A 66 2.60 17.39 -4.97
N ILE A 67 3.48 16.41 -5.13
CA ILE A 67 4.90 16.59 -4.72
C ILE A 67 5.85 16.24 -5.87
N PRO A 68 6.83 17.11 -6.20
CA PRO A 68 7.97 16.75 -7.03
C PRO A 68 8.90 15.84 -6.21
N ASP A 69 9.10 14.60 -6.67
CA ASP A 69 9.70 13.47 -5.96
C ASP A 69 8.73 12.73 -5.01
N MET A 70 8.08 11.71 -5.57
CA MET A 70 7.16 10.79 -4.89
C MET A 70 7.85 9.46 -4.54
N ASP A 71 9.18 9.37 -4.66
CA ASP A 71 9.88 8.14 -4.29
C ASP A 71 9.66 7.85 -2.81
N LEU A 72 9.31 6.61 -2.51
CA LEU A 72 9.26 6.11 -1.14
C LEU A 72 10.63 5.52 -0.84
N GLN A 73 11.25 5.95 0.24
CA GLN A 73 12.58 5.47 0.63
C GLN A 73 12.66 5.24 2.13
N LEU A 74 13.19 4.08 2.51
CA LEU A 74 13.54 3.73 3.89
C LEU A 74 15.03 3.39 3.92
N ASP A 75 15.84 4.29 4.48
CA ASP A 75 17.27 4.09 4.65
C ASP A 75 17.59 3.86 6.12
N ALA A 76 18.38 2.83 6.42
CA ALA A 76 18.97 2.62 7.73
C ALA A 76 20.50 2.57 7.62
N LEU A 77 21.18 3.36 8.45
CA LEU A 77 22.60 3.18 8.69
C LEU A 77 22.77 2.04 9.71
N ILE A 78 23.29 0.91 9.24
CA ILE A 78 23.51 -0.30 10.02
C ILE A 78 25.00 -0.53 10.26
N GLU A 79 25.31 -1.14 11.39
CA GLU A 79 26.65 -1.57 11.77
C GLU A 79 26.64 -3.07 12.07
N PHE A 80 27.44 -3.82 11.32
CA PHE A 80 27.68 -5.24 11.57
C PHE A 80 28.70 -5.43 12.68
N THR A 81 28.45 -6.41 13.55
CA THR A 81 29.51 -6.92 14.44
C THR A 81 30.54 -7.71 13.63
N ASP A 82 31.73 -7.94 14.21
CA ASP A 82 32.76 -8.75 13.56
C ASP A 82 32.26 -10.17 13.20
N GLU A 83 31.47 -10.79 14.09
CA GLU A 83 30.88 -12.10 13.84
C GLU A 83 29.86 -12.07 12.69
N GLU A 84 29.05 -11.02 12.60
CA GLU A 84 28.07 -10.86 11.53
C GLU A 84 28.74 -10.60 10.19
N LEU A 85 29.80 -9.78 10.16
CA LEU A 85 30.60 -9.54 8.97
C LEU A 85 31.30 -10.82 8.49
N MET A 86 31.78 -11.67 9.41
CA MET A 86 32.33 -12.99 9.06
C MET A 86 31.24 -13.88 8.44
N LYS A 87 30.06 -13.95 9.04
CA LYS A 87 28.92 -14.72 8.49
C LYS A 87 28.51 -14.21 7.12
N LEU A 88 28.43 -12.89 6.94
CA LEU A 88 28.15 -12.27 5.65
C LEU A 88 29.20 -12.71 4.63
N ASN A 89 30.49 -12.58 4.93
CA ASN A 89 31.56 -13.01 4.03
C ASN A 89 31.50 -14.51 3.65
N VAL A 90 31.07 -15.39 4.57
CA VAL A 90 30.84 -16.81 4.28
C VAL A 90 29.71 -16.99 3.27
N ILE A 91 28.58 -16.31 3.47
CA ILE A 91 27.42 -16.36 2.56
C ILE A 91 27.81 -15.82 1.17
N MET A 92 28.58 -14.74 1.14
CA MET A 92 28.94 -14.00 -0.07
C MET A 92 30.03 -14.67 -0.91
N LYS A 93 30.75 -15.66 -0.37
CA LYS A 93 31.90 -16.31 -1.02
C LYS A 93 31.59 -16.93 -2.40
N SER A 94 30.34 -17.34 -2.62
CA SER A 94 29.89 -17.89 -3.91
C SER A 94 29.64 -16.83 -4.97
N SER A 95 29.32 -15.60 -4.55
CA SER A 95 28.86 -14.51 -5.42
C SER A 95 29.93 -13.42 -5.62
N TYR A 96 30.89 -13.31 -4.70
CA TYR A 96 31.93 -12.30 -4.70
C TYR A 96 33.32 -12.94 -4.51
N LEU A 97 34.26 -12.53 -5.37
CA LEU A 97 35.65 -13.02 -5.33
C LEU A 97 36.50 -12.34 -4.25
N LYS A 98 36.03 -11.23 -3.69
CA LYS A 98 36.74 -10.45 -2.66
C LYS A 98 35.94 -10.43 -1.36
N LEU A 99 36.65 -10.54 -0.24
CA LEU A 99 36.08 -10.36 1.09
C LEU A 99 35.69 -8.90 1.30
N ILE A 100 34.47 -8.74 1.82
CA ILE A 100 33.88 -7.47 2.24
C ILE A 100 34.54 -6.99 3.52
N LYS A 101 34.87 -5.69 3.58
CA LYS A 101 35.57 -5.08 4.73
C LYS A 101 34.71 -4.13 5.54
N SER A 102 33.71 -3.50 4.93
CA SER A 102 32.86 -2.48 5.55
C SER A 102 32.02 -3.13 6.65
N LYS A 103 32.01 -2.50 7.83
CA LYS A 103 31.10 -2.78 8.93
C LYS A 103 29.88 -1.90 8.88
N LEU A 104 30.03 -0.66 8.38
CA LEU A 104 28.91 0.27 8.21
C LEU A 104 28.32 0.20 6.80
N TRP A 105 27.00 0.05 6.75
CA TRP A 105 26.23 -0.07 5.52
C TRP A 105 24.96 0.78 5.57
N PHE A 106 24.56 1.32 4.42
CA PHE A 106 23.22 1.81 4.21
C PHE A 106 22.35 0.66 3.71
N TYR A 107 21.44 0.19 4.55
CA TYR A 107 20.35 -0.70 4.16
C TYR A 107 19.21 0.18 3.62
N SER A 108 18.92 0.07 2.33
CA SER A 108 17.93 0.91 1.65
C SER A 108 16.82 0.05 1.07
N ILE A 109 15.56 0.42 1.35
CA ILE A 109 14.38 -0.02 0.60
C ILE A 109 13.83 1.20 -0.13
N LYS A 110 13.90 1.19 -1.47
CA LYS A 110 13.44 2.30 -2.31
C LYS A 110 12.39 1.83 -3.31
N CYS A 111 11.29 2.56 -3.43
CA CYS A 111 10.32 2.44 -4.50
C CYS A 111 10.34 3.72 -5.32
N THR A 112 10.54 3.61 -6.63
CA THR A 112 10.65 4.78 -7.52
C THR A 112 9.32 5.03 -8.19
N TYR A 113 8.69 6.19 -8.02
CA TYR A 113 7.38 6.43 -8.65
C TYR A 113 7.52 6.60 -10.19
N PRO A 114 6.61 6.05 -11.02
CA PRO A 114 5.38 5.30 -10.71
C PRO A 114 5.61 3.78 -10.52
N TYR A 115 6.85 3.34 -10.49
CA TYR A 115 7.26 1.95 -10.33
C TYR A 115 7.27 1.54 -8.84
N ILE A 116 6.08 1.26 -8.31
CA ILE A 116 5.81 0.95 -6.88
C ILE A 116 6.25 -0.49 -6.54
N PHE A 117 7.53 -0.82 -6.75
CA PHE A 117 8.14 -2.07 -6.30
C PHE A 117 9.38 -1.77 -5.45
N PRO A 118 9.62 -2.54 -4.38
CA PRO A 118 10.78 -2.30 -3.53
C PRO A 118 12.06 -2.76 -4.23
N ILE A 119 13.02 -1.86 -4.31
CA ILE A 119 14.43 -2.14 -4.57
C ILE A 119 15.14 -2.12 -3.23
N VAL A 120 15.68 -3.27 -2.85
CA VAL A 120 16.38 -3.46 -1.57
C VAL A 120 17.85 -3.65 -1.85
N SER A 121 18.69 -2.84 -1.21
CA SER A 121 20.13 -2.88 -1.41
C SER A 121 20.90 -2.53 -0.14
N LEU A 122 22.13 -3.00 -0.07
CA LEU A 122 23.14 -2.64 0.90
C LEU A 122 24.25 -1.89 0.20
N LYS A 123 24.46 -0.63 0.57
CA LYS A 123 25.55 0.20 0.05
C LYS A 123 26.61 0.41 1.14
N PRO A 124 27.90 0.17 0.88
CA PRO A 124 28.93 0.37 1.89
C PRO A 124 29.06 1.85 2.25
N ALA A 125 29.20 2.15 3.54
CA ALA A 125 29.35 3.51 4.05
C ALA A 125 30.81 3.88 4.35
N GLU A 126 31.70 2.90 4.46
CA GLU A 126 33.12 3.08 4.82
C GLU A 126 34.05 2.96 3.63
N PHE A 127 34.06 1.81 2.96
CA PHE A 127 35.02 1.50 1.90
C PHE A 127 34.34 1.48 0.54
N ALA A 128 34.70 2.44 -0.32
CA ALA A 128 34.18 2.52 -1.68
C ALA A 128 34.59 1.32 -2.58
N ASP A 129 35.61 0.56 -2.18
CA ASP A 129 36.06 -0.65 -2.87
C ASP A 129 35.11 -1.84 -2.65
N ASP A 130 34.32 -1.83 -1.58
CA ASP A 130 33.27 -2.81 -1.40
C ASP A 130 32.14 -2.53 -2.37
N LYS A 131 31.53 -3.58 -2.91
CA LYS A 131 30.44 -3.46 -3.87
C LYS A 131 29.10 -3.32 -3.14
N THR A 132 28.20 -2.53 -3.71
CA THR A 132 26.78 -2.56 -3.35
C THR A 132 26.22 -3.95 -3.59
N ILE A 133 25.36 -4.43 -2.67
CA ILE A 133 24.73 -5.74 -2.73
C ILE A 133 23.23 -5.53 -2.90
N GLY A 134 22.67 -5.99 -4.02
CA GLY A 134 21.22 -6.08 -4.20
C GLY A 134 20.62 -7.26 -3.41
N ILE A 135 19.42 -7.08 -2.87
CA ILE A 135 18.73 -8.10 -2.05
C ILE A 135 17.33 -8.36 -2.63
N GLY A 136 17.00 -9.64 -2.84
CA GLY A 136 15.69 -10.08 -3.33
C GLY A 136 15.79 -10.97 -4.57
N ASN A 137 14.71 -11.70 -4.87
CA ASN A 137 14.61 -12.57 -6.04
C ASN A 137 13.55 -12.09 -7.04
N HIS A 138 12.72 -11.12 -6.67
CA HIS A 138 11.63 -10.65 -7.51
C HIS A 138 12.14 -9.90 -8.74
N TYR A 139 13.40 -9.48 -8.79
CA TYR A 139 13.94 -8.76 -9.95
C TYR A 139 14.12 -9.62 -11.21
N ASP A 140 14.22 -10.95 -11.04
CA ASP A 140 14.36 -11.90 -12.17
C ASP A 140 13.20 -11.81 -13.17
N LYS A 141 12.03 -11.33 -12.73
CA LYS A 141 10.88 -11.11 -13.62
C LYS A 141 11.11 -9.96 -14.60
N PHE A 142 11.99 -9.02 -14.27
CA PHE A 142 12.34 -7.89 -15.15
C PHE A 142 13.50 -8.22 -16.07
N THR A 143 14.40 -9.13 -15.70
CA THR A 143 15.57 -9.49 -16.51
C THR A 143 15.24 -10.52 -17.61
N LYS A 144 14.13 -11.25 -17.49
CA LYS A 144 13.66 -12.20 -18.52
C LYS A 144 13.12 -11.51 -19.79
N TYR A 145 13.22 -12.20 -20.92
CA TYR A 145 12.62 -11.79 -22.21
C TYR A 145 11.11 -11.54 -22.06
N ASN A 146 10.58 -10.57 -22.84
CA ASN A 146 9.17 -10.12 -22.84
C ASN A 146 8.19 -11.27 -22.57
N SER A 147 7.73 -11.40 -21.33
CA SER A 147 6.70 -12.37 -20.95
C SER A 147 5.38 -11.94 -21.56
N SER A 148 4.63 -12.86 -22.16
CA SER A 148 3.35 -12.50 -22.77
C SER A 148 2.33 -12.08 -21.69
N LYS A 149 1.32 -11.28 -22.06
CA LYS A 149 0.18 -10.93 -21.19
C LYS A 149 -0.41 -12.17 -20.53
N LYS A 150 -0.46 -13.29 -21.26
CA LYS A 150 -0.95 -14.58 -20.77
C LYS A 150 -0.04 -15.16 -19.69
N ASP A 151 1.27 -15.20 -19.93
CA ASP A 151 2.23 -15.78 -18.98
C ASP A 151 2.25 -15.00 -17.68
N LEU A 152 2.21 -13.68 -17.77
CA LEU A 152 2.13 -12.79 -16.61
C LEU A 152 0.88 -13.08 -15.78
N LEU A 153 -0.31 -13.09 -16.40
CA LEU A 153 -1.56 -13.39 -15.71
C LEU A 153 -1.59 -14.79 -15.09
N THR A 154 -0.94 -15.77 -15.72
CA THR A 154 -0.80 -17.13 -15.18
C THR A 154 0.07 -17.15 -13.93
N VAL A 155 1.24 -16.51 -13.96
CA VAL A 155 2.15 -16.44 -12.80
C VAL A 155 1.48 -15.71 -11.62
N THR A 156 0.82 -14.59 -11.87
CA THR A 156 0.07 -13.86 -10.83
C THR A 156 -1.06 -14.71 -10.26
N GLY A 157 -1.74 -15.48 -11.12
CA GLY A 157 -2.79 -16.38 -10.70
C GLY A 157 -2.27 -17.46 -9.76
N MET A 158 -1.09 -18.04 -10.06
CA MET A 158 -0.44 -19.01 -9.18
C MET A 158 -0.09 -18.41 -7.81
N ASN A 159 0.44 -17.19 -7.78
CA ASN A 159 0.73 -16.49 -6.53
C ASN A 159 -0.55 -16.21 -5.72
N ALA A 160 -1.61 -15.74 -6.39
CA ALA A 160 -2.89 -15.48 -5.76
C ALA A 160 -3.51 -16.73 -5.14
N VAL A 161 -3.38 -17.89 -5.80
CA VAL A 161 -3.81 -19.18 -5.26
C VAL A 161 -3.05 -19.52 -3.97
N GLY A 162 -1.76 -19.22 -3.90
CA GLY A 162 -0.96 -19.33 -2.67
C GLY A 162 -1.52 -18.49 -1.52
N LEU A 163 -1.80 -17.21 -1.78
CA LEU A 163 -2.37 -16.29 -0.80
C LEU A 163 -3.79 -16.69 -0.36
N LEU A 164 -4.63 -17.12 -1.29
CA LEU A 164 -5.97 -17.64 -0.98
C LEU A 164 -5.92 -18.87 -0.07
N ARG A 165 -4.90 -19.72 -0.23
CA ARG A 165 -4.68 -20.87 0.65
C ARG A 165 -4.31 -20.43 2.07
N GLU A 166 -3.51 -19.39 2.22
CA GLU A 166 -3.20 -18.79 3.52
C GLU A 166 -4.47 -18.24 4.18
N LYS A 167 -5.28 -17.49 3.43
CA LYS A 167 -6.58 -16.97 3.87
C LYS A 167 -7.56 -18.07 4.29
N TYR A 168 -7.60 -19.19 3.57
CA TYR A 168 -8.38 -20.36 3.98
C TYR A 168 -7.98 -20.86 5.38
N PHE A 169 -6.68 -20.96 5.67
CA PHE A 169 -6.23 -21.42 6.99
C PHE A 169 -6.49 -20.40 8.09
N GLU A 170 -6.38 -19.10 7.79
CA GLU A 170 -6.80 -18.02 8.68
C GLU A 170 -8.29 -18.17 9.04
N TYR A 171 -9.15 -18.28 8.04
CA TYR A 171 -10.61 -18.36 8.22
C TYR A 171 -11.04 -19.67 8.89
N SER A 172 -10.28 -20.76 8.68
CA SER A 172 -10.55 -22.06 9.34
C SER A 172 -10.38 -22.02 10.86
N LYS A 173 -9.60 -21.07 11.37
CA LYS A 173 -9.30 -20.91 12.80
C LYS A 173 -10.14 -19.83 13.47
N MET A 174 -10.97 -19.11 12.71
CA MET A 174 -11.77 -18.00 13.21
C MET A 174 -12.89 -18.51 14.13
N PRO A 175 -13.12 -17.86 15.29
CA PRO A 175 -14.25 -18.19 16.14
C PRO A 175 -15.56 -17.75 15.48
N ILE A 176 -16.54 -18.65 15.39
CA ILE A 176 -17.80 -18.42 14.67
C ILE A 176 -18.99 -18.79 15.56
N GLU A 177 -20.05 -18.00 15.46
CA GLU A 177 -21.30 -18.26 16.17
C GLU A 177 -21.96 -19.56 15.70
N LYS A 178 -22.63 -20.27 16.61
CA LYS A 178 -23.23 -21.58 16.30
C LYS A 178 -24.22 -21.54 15.13
N THR A 179 -24.89 -20.40 14.92
CA THR A 179 -25.84 -20.16 13.85
C THR A 179 -25.20 -20.12 12.46
N ASP A 180 -23.91 -19.73 12.39
CA ASP A 180 -23.23 -19.47 11.12
C ASP A 180 -22.23 -20.58 10.74
N ILE A 181 -22.07 -21.62 11.57
CA ILE A 181 -21.11 -22.72 11.34
C ILE A 181 -21.33 -23.39 9.98
N LEU A 182 -22.59 -23.67 9.61
CA LEU A 182 -22.89 -24.35 8.35
C LEU A 182 -22.50 -23.47 7.16
N LEU A 183 -22.84 -22.19 7.24
CA LEU A 183 -22.56 -21.20 6.21
C LEU A 183 -21.05 -20.99 6.04
N HIS A 184 -20.32 -20.88 7.15
CA HIS A 184 -18.86 -20.78 7.15
C HIS A 184 -18.20 -22.02 6.54
N LYS A 185 -18.67 -23.22 6.85
CA LYS A 185 -18.16 -24.45 6.23
C LYS A 185 -18.36 -24.46 4.72
N GLN A 186 -19.53 -24.03 4.25
CA GLN A 186 -19.79 -23.90 2.81
C GLN A 186 -18.84 -22.88 2.17
N TYR A 187 -18.56 -21.78 2.87
CA TYR A 187 -17.64 -20.76 2.38
C TYR A 187 -16.19 -21.26 2.30
N LEU A 188 -15.72 -21.97 3.34
CA LEU A 188 -14.41 -22.63 3.33
C LEU A 188 -14.25 -23.65 2.20
N GLU A 189 -15.31 -24.38 1.84
CA GLU A 189 -15.27 -25.31 0.69
C GLU A 189 -15.19 -24.58 -0.65
N VAL A 190 -15.81 -23.40 -0.78
CA VAL A 190 -15.61 -22.53 -1.95
C VAL A 190 -14.16 -22.07 -2.03
N LEU A 191 -13.58 -21.61 -0.92
CA LEU A 191 -12.17 -21.21 -0.87
C LEU A 191 -11.23 -22.37 -1.18
N LYS A 192 -11.50 -23.54 -0.63
CA LYS A 192 -10.72 -24.74 -0.91
C LYS A 192 -10.75 -25.15 -2.37
N SER A 193 -11.87 -24.88 -3.05
CA SER A 193 -12.03 -25.18 -4.46
C SER A 193 -11.16 -24.31 -5.36
N THR A 194 -10.78 -23.09 -4.94
CA THR A 194 -9.93 -22.19 -5.75
C THR A 194 -8.51 -22.73 -5.91
N PHE A 195 -7.95 -23.36 -4.87
CA PHE A 195 -6.61 -23.96 -4.92
C PHE A 195 -6.60 -25.47 -5.18
N ARG A 196 -7.75 -26.16 -5.10
CA ARG A 196 -7.88 -27.55 -5.56
C ARG A 196 -8.01 -27.64 -7.08
N ASN A 197 -8.66 -26.65 -7.69
CA ASN A 197 -8.85 -26.54 -9.14
C ASN A 197 -8.16 -25.26 -9.66
N ASP A 198 -6.94 -25.03 -9.19
CA ASP A 198 -6.14 -23.84 -9.44
C ASP A 198 -6.01 -23.51 -10.94
N GLU A 199 -5.70 -24.48 -11.79
CA GLU A 199 -5.57 -24.26 -13.23
C GLU A 199 -6.83 -23.68 -13.88
N GLN A 200 -8.00 -24.22 -13.53
CA GLN A 200 -9.28 -23.75 -14.07
C GLN A 200 -9.64 -22.37 -13.53
N PHE A 201 -9.39 -22.16 -12.24
CA PHE A 201 -9.63 -20.89 -11.57
C PHE A 201 -8.75 -19.78 -12.15
N ILE A 202 -7.44 -20.01 -12.26
CA ILE A 202 -6.46 -19.11 -12.87
C ILE A 202 -6.83 -18.82 -14.32
N LYS A 203 -7.20 -19.85 -15.10
CA LYS A 203 -7.59 -19.66 -16.50
C LYS A 203 -8.83 -18.77 -16.64
N LYS A 204 -9.85 -18.97 -15.79
CA LYS A 204 -11.11 -18.22 -15.86
C LYS A 204 -10.93 -16.76 -15.44
N LEU A 205 -10.24 -16.53 -14.33
CA LEU A 205 -9.90 -15.17 -13.89
C LEU A 205 -8.95 -14.46 -14.85
N GLY A 206 -7.91 -15.16 -15.32
CA GLY A 206 -6.98 -14.65 -16.31
C GLY A 206 -7.68 -14.25 -17.61
N GLN A 207 -8.68 -15.02 -18.07
CA GLN A 207 -9.46 -14.68 -19.27
C GLN A 207 -10.33 -13.43 -19.07
N ILE A 208 -10.94 -13.25 -17.90
CA ILE A 208 -11.73 -12.05 -17.56
C ILE A 208 -10.84 -10.81 -17.67
N VAL A 209 -9.66 -10.85 -17.04
CA VAL A 209 -8.71 -9.74 -17.05
C VAL A 209 -8.10 -9.53 -18.42
N PHE A 210 -7.77 -10.61 -19.15
CA PHE A 210 -7.20 -10.52 -20.48
C PHE A 210 -8.09 -9.75 -21.47
N ASN A 211 -9.42 -9.84 -21.28
CA ASN A 211 -10.41 -9.16 -22.11
C ASN A 211 -10.66 -7.70 -21.70
N MET A 212 -10.10 -7.24 -20.58
CA MET A 212 -10.13 -5.83 -20.20
C MET A 212 -9.13 -5.02 -21.04
N ASP A 213 -9.44 -3.75 -21.28
CA ASP A 213 -8.55 -2.83 -21.97
C ASP A 213 -7.31 -2.55 -21.11
N ASP A 214 -6.11 -2.68 -21.69
CA ASP A 214 -4.84 -2.49 -20.98
C ASP A 214 -4.76 -1.06 -20.39
N GLY A 215 -5.27 -0.05 -21.09
CA GLY A 215 -5.29 1.34 -20.63
C GLY A 215 -6.24 1.58 -19.46
N ASP A 216 -7.39 0.91 -19.44
CA ASP A 216 -8.32 1.00 -18.30
C ASP A 216 -7.75 0.30 -17.05
N VAL A 217 -7.14 -0.87 -17.22
CA VAL A 217 -6.45 -1.59 -16.13
C VAL A 217 -5.33 -0.72 -15.54
N LEU A 218 -4.57 -0.01 -16.39
CA LEU A 218 -3.51 0.90 -15.96
C LEU A 218 -4.02 2.12 -15.16
N ASN A 219 -5.21 2.63 -15.47
CA ASN A 219 -5.74 3.86 -14.87
C ASN A 219 -6.64 3.62 -13.65
N TYR A 220 -7.24 2.43 -13.55
CA TYR A 220 -8.28 2.13 -12.56
C TYR A 220 -8.09 0.79 -11.83
N GLY A 221 -7.00 0.07 -12.09
CA GLY A 221 -6.73 -1.23 -11.48
C GLY A 221 -6.40 -1.17 -9.97
N ASP A 222 -6.26 0.03 -9.41
CA ASP A 222 -6.18 0.31 -7.96
C ASP A 222 -7.57 0.41 -7.30
N GLN A 223 -8.65 0.34 -8.08
CA GLN A 223 -10.03 0.45 -7.62
C GLN A 223 -10.73 -0.90 -7.71
N ALA A 224 -11.13 -1.47 -6.57
CA ALA A 224 -11.82 -2.76 -6.54
C ALA A 224 -13.10 -2.76 -7.39
N GLU A 225 -13.84 -1.64 -7.38
CA GLU A 225 -15.07 -1.48 -8.15
C GLU A 225 -14.87 -1.57 -9.66
N PHE A 226 -13.67 -1.25 -10.18
CA PHE A 226 -13.36 -1.40 -11.60
C PHE A 226 -13.48 -2.87 -12.04
N PHE A 227 -12.95 -3.79 -11.25
CA PHE A 227 -13.07 -5.23 -11.51
C PHE A 227 -14.48 -5.74 -11.24
N PHE A 228 -15.11 -5.29 -10.15
CA PHE A 228 -16.41 -5.80 -9.73
C PHE A 228 -17.56 -5.39 -10.67
N GLN A 229 -17.42 -4.25 -11.36
CA GLN A 229 -18.38 -3.80 -12.37
C GLN A 229 -18.18 -4.46 -13.73
N ASN A 230 -17.13 -5.27 -13.90
CA ASN A 230 -16.91 -5.99 -15.14
C ASN A 230 -17.95 -7.11 -15.28
N LYS A 231 -18.69 -7.10 -16.38
CA LYS A 231 -19.76 -8.05 -16.64
C LYS A 231 -19.31 -9.52 -16.57
N ALA A 232 -18.13 -9.84 -17.12
CA ALA A 232 -17.61 -11.20 -17.11
C ALA A 232 -17.19 -11.65 -15.70
N PHE A 233 -16.73 -10.70 -14.87
CA PHE A 233 -16.46 -10.95 -13.46
C PHE A 233 -17.76 -11.18 -12.67
N GLU A 234 -18.77 -10.33 -12.87
CA GLU A 234 -20.08 -10.49 -12.24
C GLU A 234 -20.72 -11.84 -12.59
N GLU A 235 -20.71 -12.22 -13.87
CA GLU A 235 -21.18 -13.52 -14.35
C GLU A 235 -20.41 -14.69 -13.73
N PHE A 236 -19.10 -14.54 -13.50
CA PHE A 236 -18.29 -15.54 -12.81
C PHE A 236 -18.69 -15.69 -11.34
N ILE A 237 -18.82 -14.60 -10.61
CA ILE A 237 -19.22 -14.63 -9.21
C ILE A 237 -20.63 -15.19 -9.06
N ASP A 238 -21.57 -14.78 -9.91
CA ASP A 238 -22.96 -15.28 -9.91
C ASP A 238 -23.07 -16.77 -10.24
N SER A 239 -22.06 -17.33 -10.94
CA SER A 239 -22.01 -18.77 -11.21
C SER A 239 -21.80 -19.62 -9.95
N ILE A 240 -21.30 -19.02 -8.86
CA ILE A 240 -21.10 -19.68 -7.57
C ILE A 240 -22.38 -19.52 -6.73
N PRO A 241 -23.14 -20.60 -6.44
CA PRO A 241 -24.45 -20.49 -5.78
C PRO A 241 -24.39 -19.75 -4.43
N LEU A 242 -23.34 -19.97 -3.64
CA LEU A 242 -23.15 -19.31 -2.34
C LEU A 242 -23.05 -17.79 -2.50
N MET A 243 -22.25 -17.31 -3.47
CA MET A 243 -22.03 -15.88 -3.73
C MET A 243 -23.27 -15.18 -4.30
N ARG A 244 -24.12 -15.94 -4.99
CA ARG A 244 -25.39 -15.42 -5.50
C ARG A 244 -26.43 -15.20 -4.40
N ASN A 245 -26.47 -16.12 -3.44
CA ASN A 245 -27.51 -16.14 -2.42
C ASN A 245 -27.14 -15.31 -1.18
N GLU A 246 -25.84 -15.14 -0.89
CA GLU A 246 -25.36 -14.53 0.36
C GLU A 246 -24.50 -13.29 0.07
N PRO A 247 -25.08 -12.07 0.09
CA PRO A 247 -24.38 -10.85 -0.30
C PRO A 247 -23.14 -10.52 0.54
N LYS A 248 -23.16 -10.84 1.84
CA LYS A 248 -22.00 -10.58 2.72
C LYS A 248 -20.79 -11.45 2.35
N ILE A 249 -21.03 -12.72 2.03
CA ILE A 249 -19.97 -13.64 1.61
C ILE A 249 -19.44 -13.25 0.25
N ARG A 250 -20.33 -12.81 -0.64
CA ARG A 250 -19.95 -12.27 -1.94
C ARG A 250 -18.99 -11.10 -1.79
N GLU A 251 -19.31 -10.12 -0.94
CA GLU A 251 -18.50 -8.93 -0.71
C GLU A 251 -17.11 -9.31 -0.17
N ASP A 252 -17.06 -10.10 0.90
CA ASP A 252 -15.80 -10.59 1.48
C ASP A 252 -14.95 -11.38 0.47
N PHE A 253 -15.58 -12.27 -0.31
CA PHE A 253 -14.87 -13.03 -1.34
C PHE A 253 -14.32 -12.13 -2.45
N CYS A 254 -15.08 -11.13 -2.88
CA CYS A 254 -14.65 -10.19 -3.91
C CYS A 254 -13.48 -9.32 -3.41
N GLU A 255 -13.55 -8.81 -2.17
CA GLU A 255 -12.46 -8.07 -1.54
C GLU A 255 -11.20 -8.94 -1.43
N MET A 256 -11.33 -10.18 -0.98
CA MET A 256 -10.22 -11.10 -0.90
C MET A 256 -9.60 -11.40 -2.28
N LEU A 257 -10.41 -11.58 -3.34
CA LEU A 257 -9.89 -11.71 -4.71
C LEU A 257 -9.17 -10.45 -5.17
N TYR A 258 -9.65 -9.28 -4.76
CA TYR A 258 -8.98 -8.03 -5.07
C TYR A 258 -7.61 -7.96 -4.39
N GLU A 259 -7.54 -8.25 -3.09
CA GLU A 259 -6.30 -8.25 -2.32
C GLU A 259 -5.28 -9.29 -2.77
N CYS A 260 -5.73 -10.50 -3.10
CA CYS A 260 -4.85 -11.61 -3.46
C CYS A 260 -4.47 -11.60 -4.95
N TYR A 261 -5.28 -11.00 -5.84
CA TYR A 261 -5.08 -11.10 -7.28
C TYR A 261 -5.16 -9.76 -8.01
N PHE A 262 -6.30 -9.07 -7.97
CA PHE A 262 -6.55 -7.97 -8.92
C PHE A 262 -5.70 -6.72 -8.68
N ARG A 263 -5.42 -6.40 -7.41
CA ARG A 263 -4.58 -5.26 -7.04
C ARG A 263 -3.22 -5.27 -7.74
N ASP A 264 -2.65 -6.46 -7.96
CA ASP A 264 -1.32 -6.60 -8.54
C ASP A 264 -1.35 -6.50 -10.08
N ILE A 265 -2.54 -6.55 -10.72
CA ILE A 265 -2.67 -6.61 -12.17
C ILE A 265 -2.31 -5.28 -12.83
N GLN A 266 -2.71 -4.15 -12.24
CA GLN A 266 -2.33 -2.82 -12.73
C GLN A 266 -0.82 -2.72 -12.89
N TRP A 267 -0.10 -3.12 -11.86
CA TRP A 267 1.36 -3.11 -11.82
C TRP A 267 1.99 -4.05 -12.85
N ILE A 268 1.39 -5.20 -13.10
CA ILE A 268 1.89 -6.13 -14.11
C ILE A 268 1.73 -5.57 -15.52
N TYR A 269 0.70 -4.77 -15.74
CA TYR A 269 0.44 -4.13 -17.02
C TYR A 269 1.33 -2.90 -17.24
N THR A 270 1.73 -2.18 -16.18
CA THR A 270 2.70 -1.07 -16.31
C THR A 270 4.04 -1.59 -16.83
N ILE A 271 4.52 -2.73 -16.33
CA ILE A 271 5.78 -3.35 -16.79
C ILE A 271 5.77 -3.72 -18.29
N LYS A 272 4.59 -3.92 -18.88
CA LYS A 272 4.45 -4.34 -20.29
C LYS A 272 4.61 -3.17 -21.28
N SER A 273 4.49 -1.92 -20.81
CA SER A 273 4.82 -0.76 -21.63
C SER A 273 6.33 -0.79 -21.89
N SER A 274 6.73 -0.85 -23.17
CA SER A 274 8.12 -1.12 -23.57
C SER A 274 9.13 -0.06 -23.08
N ASN A 275 8.64 1.13 -22.70
CA ASN A 275 9.47 2.17 -22.09
C ASN A 275 9.65 1.92 -20.58
N ASP A 276 8.58 1.56 -19.87
CA ASP A 276 8.61 1.27 -18.43
C ASP A 276 9.50 0.05 -18.14
N ALA A 277 9.49 -0.96 -19.00
CA ALA A 277 10.37 -2.13 -18.85
C ALA A 277 11.87 -1.77 -18.91
N LEU A 278 12.26 -0.83 -19.77
CA LEU A 278 13.65 -0.38 -19.88
C LEU A 278 14.04 0.47 -18.67
N GLU A 279 13.16 1.37 -18.23
CA GLU A 279 13.38 2.19 -17.04
C GLU A 279 13.48 1.34 -15.77
N ILE A 280 12.60 0.34 -15.60
CA ILE A 280 12.66 -0.61 -14.49
C ILE A 280 13.96 -1.42 -14.53
N LYS A 281 14.38 -1.91 -15.71
CA LYS A 281 15.67 -2.61 -15.86
C LYS A 281 16.84 -1.72 -15.49
N GLN A 282 16.82 -0.46 -15.90
CA GLN A 282 17.84 0.51 -15.55
C GLN A 282 17.89 0.74 -14.03
N LEU A 283 16.74 0.90 -13.37
CA LEU A 283 16.65 1.03 -11.92
C LEU A 283 17.21 -0.19 -11.17
N VAL A 284 16.88 -1.40 -11.63
CA VAL A 284 17.41 -2.67 -11.10
C VAL A 284 18.93 -2.75 -11.29
N PHE A 285 19.42 -2.35 -12.46
CA PHE A 285 20.84 -2.36 -12.79
C PHE A 285 21.63 -1.35 -11.95
N ASP A 286 21.18 -0.10 -11.90
CA ASP A 286 21.81 1.00 -11.16
C ASP A 286 21.88 0.72 -9.65
N SER A 287 20.96 -0.13 -9.16
CA SER A 287 20.90 -0.56 -7.76
C SER A 287 21.63 -1.88 -7.48
N TYR A 288 22.37 -2.43 -8.46
CA TYR A 288 23.10 -3.71 -8.36
C TYR A 288 22.20 -4.91 -8.03
N CYS A 289 20.92 -4.85 -8.41
CA CYS A 289 19.92 -5.88 -8.16
C CYS A 289 19.81 -6.92 -9.29
N GLU A 290 20.59 -6.79 -10.36
CA GLU A 290 20.68 -7.80 -11.44
C GLU A 290 21.19 -9.16 -10.96
N ASN A 291 22.06 -9.17 -9.94
CA ASN A 291 22.61 -10.35 -9.30
C ASN A 291 22.24 -10.34 -7.80
N ALA A 292 21.00 -9.96 -7.51
CA ALA A 292 20.53 -9.82 -6.14
C ALA A 292 20.58 -11.15 -5.39
N ILE A 293 20.90 -11.08 -4.10
CA ILE A 293 21.02 -12.24 -3.25
C ILE A 293 19.69 -12.49 -2.55
N TYR A 294 19.25 -13.74 -2.58
CA TYR A 294 18.08 -14.20 -1.87
C TYR A 294 18.31 -15.61 -1.33
N THR A 295 18.89 -15.68 -0.12
CA THR A 295 18.99 -16.94 0.64
C THR A 295 18.39 -16.75 2.02
N LYS A 296 17.86 -17.84 2.59
CA LYS A 296 17.32 -17.80 3.95
C LYS A 296 18.39 -17.45 4.96
N GLU A 297 19.64 -17.91 4.79
CA GLU A 297 20.73 -17.54 5.70
C GLU A 297 21.03 -16.04 5.63
N PHE A 298 20.99 -15.44 4.45
CA PHE A 298 21.18 -14.01 4.27
C PHE A 298 20.07 -13.22 4.96
N MET A 299 18.80 -13.56 4.72
CA MET A 299 17.67 -12.86 5.36
C MET A 299 17.69 -13.01 6.89
N ASN A 300 18.06 -14.17 7.42
CA ASN A 300 18.16 -14.41 8.86
C ASN A 300 19.28 -13.61 9.55
N LEU A 301 20.28 -13.14 8.79
CA LEU A 301 21.31 -12.24 9.32
C LEU A 301 20.72 -10.87 9.68
N PHE A 302 19.69 -10.43 8.94
CA PHE A 302 19.00 -9.16 9.14
C PHE A 302 17.85 -9.33 10.14
N ASN A 303 18.19 -9.24 11.43
CA ASN A 303 17.23 -9.26 12.52
C ASN A 303 17.25 -7.92 13.27
N PHE A 304 16.46 -6.99 12.78
CA PHE A 304 16.32 -5.65 13.34
C PHE A 304 15.43 -5.70 14.58
N LYS A 305 15.98 -5.30 15.73
CA LYS A 305 15.26 -5.21 17.01
C LYS A 305 15.23 -3.77 17.46
N LEU A 306 14.33 -2.99 16.86
CA LEU A 306 14.08 -1.62 17.25
C LEU A 306 13.16 -1.62 18.47
N HIS A 307 13.64 -1.06 19.60
CA HIS A 307 12.87 -0.96 20.83
C HIS A 307 12.25 0.43 20.96
N ASP A 308 10.95 0.44 21.24
CA ASP A 308 10.20 1.64 21.61
C ASP A 308 9.76 1.49 23.07
N ASP A 309 10.55 2.00 24.01
CA ASP A 309 10.21 2.02 25.45
C ASP A 309 9.22 3.16 25.79
N SER A 310 8.62 3.83 24.80
CA SER A 310 7.71 4.98 25.00
C SER A 310 6.28 4.60 25.43
N ASP A 311 6.07 3.43 26.06
CA ASP A 311 4.77 2.95 26.54
C ASP A 311 4.02 3.94 27.46
N LYS A 312 4.73 4.91 28.07
CA LYS A 312 4.11 5.98 28.88
C LYS A 312 3.85 7.29 28.14
N GLU A 313 4.59 7.62 27.07
CA GLU A 313 4.42 8.87 26.32
C GLU A 313 3.55 8.67 25.06
N ALA A 314 3.61 7.50 24.41
CA ALA A 314 2.77 7.15 23.26
C ALA A 314 1.26 7.13 23.59
N LEU A 315 0.90 6.75 24.82
CA LEU A 315 -0.49 6.70 25.31
C LEU A 315 -1.12 8.09 25.46
N LEU A 316 -0.31 9.13 25.72
CA LEU A 316 -0.74 10.53 25.76
C LEU A 316 -0.90 11.12 24.35
N PHE A 317 -0.02 10.75 23.41
CA PHE A 317 -0.11 11.16 22.01
C PHE A 317 -1.34 10.59 21.28
N LYS A 318 -1.73 9.36 21.61
CA LYS A 318 -2.89 8.67 21.00
C LYS A 318 -4.23 9.41 21.18
N LYS A 319 -4.32 10.31 22.18
CA LYS A 319 -5.54 11.12 22.45
C LYS A 319 -5.58 12.47 21.75
N LEU A 320 -4.44 12.99 21.28
CA LEU A 320 -4.36 14.36 20.75
C LEU A 320 -4.40 14.43 19.22
N VAL A 321 -4.07 13.36 18.49
CA VAL A 321 -3.83 13.44 17.03
C VAL A 321 -4.84 12.67 16.18
N ILE A 322 -5.70 11.83 16.76
CA ILE A 322 -6.67 11.03 16.00
C ILE A 322 -8.10 11.39 16.41
N ASN A 323 -8.60 12.50 15.87
CA ASN A 323 -9.98 12.52 15.39
C ASN A 323 -9.92 12.14 13.91
N ASP A 324 -10.66 11.11 13.51
CA ASP A 324 -10.69 10.57 12.13
C ASP A 324 -11.06 11.60 11.04
N ASP A 325 -11.42 12.83 11.41
CA ASP A 325 -11.68 13.94 10.49
C ASP A 325 -10.39 14.73 10.09
N ASP A 326 -9.23 14.55 10.76
CA ASP A 326 -7.99 15.36 10.58
C ASP A 326 -6.92 14.72 9.67
N LEU A 327 -7.23 13.64 8.96
CA LEU A 327 -6.38 13.03 7.92
C LEU A 327 -6.27 13.90 6.64
N LEU A 328 -6.89 15.09 6.63
CA LEU A 328 -6.91 16.04 5.52
C LEU A 328 -6.13 17.34 5.79
N ASP A 329 -5.55 17.53 6.98
CA ASP A 329 -4.76 18.73 7.28
C ASP A 329 -3.37 18.63 6.64
N GLN A 330 -3.16 19.50 5.65
CA GLN A 330 -1.97 19.57 4.78
C GLN A 330 -0.73 20.18 5.46
N ASP A 331 -0.84 20.59 6.73
CA ASP A 331 0.18 21.38 7.44
C ASP A 331 0.77 20.66 8.66
N LYS A 332 0.64 19.32 8.76
CA LYS A 332 1.35 18.58 9.81
C LYS A 332 2.82 18.48 9.43
N GLU A 333 3.68 19.12 10.22
CA GLU A 333 5.13 18.96 10.13
C GLU A 333 5.59 17.86 11.10
N PRO A 334 6.63 17.07 10.75
CA PRO A 334 7.21 16.10 11.67
C PRO A 334 7.81 16.87 12.85
N PHE A 335 7.69 16.33 14.06
CA PHE A 335 8.16 17.01 15.26
C PHE A 335 9.03 16.09 16.10
N ASN A 336 9.91 16.71 16.88
CA ASN A 336 10.80 16.01 17.78
C ASN A 336 10.22 15.97 19.20
N ILE A 337 9.92 14.76 19.69
CA ILE A 337 9.37 14.52 21.03
C ILE A 337 10.40 14.73 22.15
N PHE A 338 11.69 14.70 21.82
CA PHE A 338 12.80 14.86 22.76
C PHE A 338 13.21 16.32 22.96
N ASP A 339 12.75 17.24 22.11
CA ASP A 339 13.01 18.67 22.28
C ASP A 339 12.20 19.26 23.45
N LYS A 340 12.93 19.80 24.43
CA LYS A 340 12.38 20.47 25.61
C LYS A 340 11.47 21.66 25.27
N LYS A 341 11.62 22.28 24.10
CA LYS A 341 10.74 23.38 23.65
C LYS A 341 9.34 22.89 23.27
N ASN A 342 9.23 21.69 22.68
CA ASN A 342 7.96 21.08 22.30
C ASN A 342 7.20 20.52 23.52
N LYS A 343 7.90 20.18 24.61
CA LYS A 343 7.27 19.77 25.88
C LYS A 343 6.32 20.81 26.48
N LYS A 344 6.48 22.10 26.15
CA LYS A 344 5.54 23.16 26.59
C LYS A 344 4.14 23.04 25.97
N PHE A 345 4.00 22.40 24.81
CA PHE A 345 2.68 22.10 24.23
C PHE A 345 2.08 20.79 24.77
N VAL A 346 2.91 19.92 25.36
CA VAL A 346 2.52 18.60 25.88
C VAL A 346 2.06 18.67 27.35
N TYR A 347 2.53 19.66 28.11
CA TYR A 347 2.16 19.88 29.51
C TYR A 347 1.39 21.20 29.70
N GLN A 348 0.17 21.30 29.16
CA GLN A 348 -0.84 22.05 29.90
C GLN A 348 -1.35 21.09 30.98
N GLU A 349 -0.92 21.32 32.22
CA GLU A 349 -1.38 20.60 33.40
C GLU A 349 -2.90 20.52 33.40
N ILE A 350 -3.45 19.35 33.07
CA ILE A 350 -4.76 18.97 33.54
C ILE A 350 -4.55 18.79 35.05
N VAL A 351 -4.83 19.84 35.81
CA VAL A 351 -5.01 19.77 37.26
C VAL A 351 -6.11 18.72 37.47
N VAL A 352 -5.69 17.52 37.88
CA VAL A 352 -6.60 16.48 38.33
C VAL A 352 -7.04 16.91 39.72
N ASP A 353 -8.12 17.69 39.79
CA ASP A 353 -8.87 17.81 41.03
C ASP A 353 -9.38 16.41 41.38
N GLU A 354 -8.98 15.91 42.55
CA GLU A 354 -9.54 14.70 43.13
C GLU A 354 -11.08 14.82 43.15
N PRO A 355 -11.81 13.73 42.82
CA PRO A 355 -13.25 13.81 42.66
C PRO A 355 -13.91 13.97 44.04
N LYS A 356 -14.20 15.23 44.40
CA LYS A 356 -15.30 15.52 45.32
C LYS A 356 -16.61 15.14 44.64
N GLU A 357 -17.35 14.25 45.29
CA GLU A 357 -18.68 13.81 44.87
C GLU A 357 -19.54 14.99 44.40
N VAL A 358 -19.94 14.97 43.12
CA VAL A 358 -21.07 15.78 42.65
C VAL A 358 -22.00 14.91 41.83
N LYS A 359 -23.00 14.34 42.53
CA LYS A 359 -24.30 14.05 41.93
C LYS A 359 -24.86 15.35 41.36
N LYS A 360 -24.80 15.56 40.03
CA LYS A 360 -25.85 16.26 39.23
C LYS A 360 -25.54 16.27 37.73
N ASN A 361 -26.61 16.23 36.95
CA ASN A 361 -26.72 16.51 35.51
C ASN A 361 -26.57 15.38 34.48
N GLN A 362 -27.28 14.26 34.70
CA GLN A 362 -27.68 13.35 33.60
C GLN A 362 -28.55 14.03 32.51
N ASN A 363 -29.21 15.16 32.82
CA ASN A 363 -30.02 15.91 31.85
C ASN A 363 -29.17 16.72 30.84
N ALA A 364 -28.02 17.26 31.26
CA ALA A 364 -27.12 17.96 30.34
C ALA A 364 -26.48 17.00 29.32
N ILE A 365 -26.09 15.80 29.77
CA ILE A 365 -25.54 14.74 28.91
C ILE A 365 -26.58 14.24 27.91
N LYS A 366 -27.87 14.14 28.30
CA LYS A 366 -28.96 13.79 27.37
C LYS A 366 -29.20 14.89 26.33
N GLN A 367 -29.18 16.16 26.73
CA GLN A 367 -29.37 17.28 25.81
C GLN A 367 -28.20 17.39 24.81
N GLU A 368 -26.97 17.18 25.25
CA GLU A 368 -25.79 17.20 24.37
C GLU A 368 -25.82 16.04 23.36
N LYS A 369 -26.22 14.83 23.79
CA LYS A 369 -26.41 13.69 22.87
C LYS A 369 -27.50 13.96 21.82
N ILE A 370 -28.58 14.64 22.18
CA ILE A 370 -29.64 15.02 21.24
C ILE A 370 -29.14 16.08 20.25
N ARG A 371 -28.36 17.06 20.73
CA ARG A 371 -27.74 18.09 19.89
C ARG A 371 -26.79 17.49 18.86
N ILE A 372 -25.88 16.61 19.29
CA ILE A 372 -24.93 15.90 18.41
C ILE A 372 -25.69 15.06 17.36
N LYS A 373 -26.80 14.41 17.75
CA LYS A 373 -27.62 13.62 16.81
C LYS A 373 -28.30 14.49 15.74
N LYS A 374 -28.84 15.65 16.13
CA LYS A 374 -29.44 16.62 15.19
C LYS A 374 -28.39 17.21 14.24
N GLU A 375 -27.19 17.47 14.73
CA GLU A 375 -26.10 18.01 13.92
C GLU A 375 -25.60 16.99 12.88
N LYS A 376 -25.47 15.71 13.26
CA LYS A 376 -25.16 14.61 12.33
C LYS A 376 -26.26 14.43 11.26
N GLU A 377 -27.53 14.58 11.59
CA GLU A 377 -28.62 14.52 10.61
C GLU A 377 -28.62 15.72 9.65
N ASN A 378 -28.33 16.93 10.12
CA ASN A 378 -28.22 18.11 9.27
C ASN A 378 -27.03 18.01 8.30
N ARG A 379 -25.87 17.52 8.76
CA ARG A 379 -24.73 17.23 7.88
C ARG A 379 -25.07 16.18 6.81
N LYS A 380 -25.82 15.12 7.15
CA LYS A 380 -26.31 14.13 6.18
C LYS A 380 -27.26 14.75 5.15
N LYS A 381 -28.16 15.66 5.55
CA LYS A 381 -29.07 16.37 4.63
C LYS A 381 -28.32 17.31 3.68
N GLN A 382 -27.34 18.06 4.18
CA GLN A 382 -26.49 18.93 3.34
C GLN A 382 -25.68 18.12 2.31
N ARG A 383 -25.06 16.99 2.72
CA ARG A 383 -24.35 16.09 1.78
C ARG A 383 -25.26 15.54 0.69
N LYS A 384 -26.53 15.24 0.99
CA LYS A 384 -27.52 14.80 -0.01
C LYS A 384 -27.89 15.93 -1.00
N LYS A 385 -28.06 17.16 -0.54
CA LYS A 385 -28.30 18.33 -1.41
C LYS A 385 -27.13 18.58 -2.37
N ILE A 386 -25.89 18.57 -1.87
CA ILE A 386 -24.68 18.76 -2.68
C ILE A 386 -24.56 17.66 -3.75
N LYS A 387 -24.83 16.40 -3.41
CA LYS A 387 -24.85 15.29 -4.39
C LYS A 387 -25.92 15.47 -5.47
N GLN A 388 -27.11 15.99 -5.13
CA GLN A 388 -28.16 16.27 -6.11
C GLN A 388 -27.80 17.45 -7.03
N GLU A 389 -27.23 18.53 -6.49
CA GLU A 389 -26.78 19.69 -7.25
C GLU A 389 -25.67 19.31 -8.24
N ASN A 390 -24.69 18.49 -7.82
CA ASN A 390 -23.64 17.99 -8.70
C ASN A 390 -24.19 17.10 -9.83
N LYS A 391 -25.16 16.22 -9.56
CA LYS A 391 -25.84 15.42 -10.60
C LYS A 391 -26.59 16.29 -11.62
N ILE A 392 -27.22 17.37 -11.18
CA ILE A 392 -27.90 18.33 -12.07
C ILE A 392 -26.87 19.07 -12.93
N ARG A 393 -25.74 19.48 -12.33
CA ARG A 393 -24.66 20.18 -13.04
C ARG A 393 -23.99 19.31 -14.10
N GLU A 394 -23.77 18.02 -13.82
CA GLU A 394 -23.26 17.05 -14.80
C GLU A 394 -24.24 16.81 -15.96
N LYS A 395 -25.54 16.68 -15.67
CA LYS A 395 -26.57 16.56 -16.71
C LYS A 395 -26.60 17.80 -17.62
N LYS A 396 -26.47 19.01 -17.06
CA LYS A 396 -26.36 20.25 -17.84
C LYS A 396 -25.11 20.26 -18.73
N LYS A 397 -23.93 19.92 -18.18
CA LYS A 397 -22.68 19.83 -18.97
C LYS A 397 -22.79 18.84 -20.14
N LYS A 398 -23.39 17.65 -19.92
CA LYS A 398 -23.60 16.66 -20.98
C LYS A 398 -24.55 17.17 -22.09
N LEU A 399 -25.60 17.93 -21.72
CA LEU A 399 -26.51 18.55 -22.69
C LEU A 399 -25.84 19.64 -23.52
N ASP A 400 -25.00 20.47 -22.90
CA ASP A 400 -24.28 21.55 -23.60
C ASP A 400 -23.23 20.99 -24.58
N ILE A 401 -22.52 19.93 -24.20
CA ILE A 401 -21.61 19.20 -25.10
C ILE A 401 -22.39 18.65 -26.31
N LYS A 402 -23.56 18.03 -26.08
CA LYS A 402 -24.40 17.46 -27.15
C LYS A 402 -24.92 18.55 -28.10
N ARG A 403 -25.30 19.72 -27.59
CA ARG A 403 -25.71 20.89 -28.40
C ARG A 403 -24.55 21.44 -29.23
N ASN A 404 -23.36 21.56 -28.66
CA ASN A 404 -22.17 22.02 -29.37
C ASN A 404 -21.77 21.08 -30.52
N ILE A 405 -21.87 19.77 -30.32
CA ILE A 405 -21.63 18.77 -31.39
C ILE A 405 -22.67 18.90 -32.50
N GLN A 406 -23.95 19.11 -32.17
CA GLN A 406 -25.00 19.28 -33.18
C GLN A 406 -24.84 20.58 -33.99
N ASN A 407 -24.44 21.67 -33.35
CA ASN A 407 -24.18 22.94 -34.03
C ASN A 407 -22.97 22.83 -34.96
N LYS A 408 -21.86 22.22 -34.51
CA LYS A 408 -20.69 21.94 -35.38
C LYS A 408 -21.06 21.07 -36.58
N LYS A 409 -21.91 20.05 -36.41
CA LYS A 409 -22.41 19.22 -37.53
C LYS A 409 -23.28 20.02 -38.52
N LYS A 410 -24.11 20.95 -38.04
CA LYS A 410 -24.93 21.82 -38.91
C LYS A 410 -24.05 22.79 -39.70
N ASP A 411 -23.03 23.36 -39.09
CA ASP A 411 -22.10 24.27 -39.75
C ASP A 411 -21.24 23.56 -40.80
N LEU A 412 -20.75 22.35 -40.52
CA LEU A 412 -20.08 21.50 -41.51
C LEU A 412 -20.98 21.18 -42.72
N LYS A 413 -22.25 20.85 -42.48
CA LYS A 413 -23.23 20.63 -43.58
C LYS A 413 -23.48 21.89 -44.40
N ARG A 414 -23.50 23.08 -43.77
CA ARG A 414 -23.64 24.36 -44.46
C ARG A 414 -22.39 24.71 -45.29
N GLN A 415 -21.19 24.44 -44.77
CA GLN A 415 -19.93 24.61 -45.49
C GLN A 415 -19.86 23.68 -46.71
N LEU A 416 -20.22 22.40 -46.55
CA LEU A 416 -20.26 21.43 -47.65
C LEU A 416 -21.26 21.84 -48.75
N LYS A 417 -22.45 22.35 -48.39
CA LYS A 417 -23.42 22.88 -49.36
C LYS A 417 -22.94 24.14 -50.10
N ARG A 418 -22.09 24.97 -49.46
CA ARG A 418 -21.49 26.15 -50.12
C ARG A 418 -20.38 25.73 -51.09
N LEU A 419 -19.61 24.70 -50.75
CA LEU A 419 -18.58 24.13 -51.63
C LEU A 419 -19.19 23.43 -52.85
N SER A 420 -20.32 22.72 -52.68
CA SER A 420 -21.02 22.04 -53.79
C SER A 420 -21.75 22.98 -54.75
N LYS A 421 -21.97 24.26 -54.38
CA LYS A 421 -22.55 25.29 -55.26
C LYS A 421 -21.49 26.12 -56.00
N LYS A 422 -20.22 25.92 -55.70
CA LYS A 422 -19.06 26.58 -56.33
C LYS A 422 -18.34 25.70 -57.36
N ARG A 423 -18.81 24.48 -57.56
CA ARG A 423 -18.58 23.66 -58.76
C ARG A 423 -19.85 23.73 -59.59
#